data_AF-A0A3B8YCB4-F1
#
_entry.id   AF-A0A3B8YCB4-F1
#
_cell.length_a   1.000
_cell.length_b   1.000
_cell.length_c   1.000
_cell.angle_alpha   90.00
_cell.angle_beta   90.00
_cell.angle_gamma   90.00
#
_symmetry.space_group_name_H-M   'P 1'
#
loop_
_entity.id
_entity.type
_entity.pdbx_description
1 polymer ?
#
loop_
_entity_poly.entity_id
_entity_poly.type
_entity_poly.pdbx_seq_one_letter_code
_entity_poly.pdbx_strand_id
1 'polypeptide(L)'
;MKLSVVIPVYNEIHTIDSALTKVAQALPGTPKEIVLVDDGSTDGTREWLIQTFGEINGQGVNISLDSNQRLMVEDGEETYNRHYSKTDVAVSDPAKIAIQVIFHKRNQGKGAALRTGFKAATGEVIVIQDADLEYDPQDWGRMWRLIEEGWADVVYGSRF
;
A
#
# COMPACT_ATOMS: atom_id res chain seq x y z
N MET A 1 2.21 12.42 12.60
CA MET A 1 2.10 10.96 12.71
C MET A 1 2.16 10.34 11.31
N LYS A 2 3.11 9.43 11.06
CA LYS A 2 3.19 8.67 9.80
C LYS A 2 2.50 7.31 9.93
N LEU A 3 1.71 6.91 8.93
CA LEU A 3 1.04 5.60 8.88
C LEU A 3 1.86 4.60 8.04
N SER A 4 2.06 3.39 8.56
CA SER A 4 2.50 2.24 7.77
C SER A 4 1.32 1.32 7.48
N VAL A 5 1.08 1.04 6.20
CA VAL A 5 0.09 0.06 5.76
C VAL A 5 0.83 -1.21 5.36
N VAL A 6 0.70 -2.27 6.15
CA VAL A 6 1.32 -3.56 5.85
C VAL A 6 0.32 -4.45 5.12
N ILE A 7 0.67 -4.83 3.90
CA ILE A 7 -0.20 -5.60 3.00
C ILE A 7 0.49 -6.91 2.63
N PRO A 8 0.07 -8.06 3.21
CA PRO A 8 0.48 -9.36 2.70
C PRO A 8 -0.23 -9.62 1.37
N VAL A 9 0.51 -10.09 0.38
CA VAL A 9 0.00 -10.34 -0.97
C VAL A 9 0.34 -11.77 -1.37
N TYR A 10 -0.67 -12.54 -1.80
CA TYR A 10 -0.47 -13.85 -2.41
C TYR A 10 -1.59 -14.14 -3.40
N ASN A 11 -1.25 -14.14 -4.69
CA ASN A 11 -2.18 -14.38 -5.79
C ASN A 11 -3.42 -13.45 -5.81
N GLU A 12 -3.16 -12.15 -5.97
CA GLU A 12 -4.15 -11.06 -5.87
C GLU A 12 -4.19 -10.20 -7.15
N ILE A 13 -3.90 -10.78 -8.31
CA ILE A 13 -3.72 -10.01 -9.56
C ILE A 13 -4.97 -9.20 -9.95
N HIS A 14 -6.15 -9.66 -9.57
CA HIS A 14 -7.42 -9.01 -9.91
C HIS A 14 -7.81 -7.87 -8.97
N THR A 15 -7.16 -7.77 -7.81
CA THR A 15 -7.58 -6.92 -6.69
C THR A 15 -6.48 -5.93 -6.29
N ILE A 16 -5.20 -6.28 -6.50
CA ILE A 16 -4.04 -5.53 -6.01
C ILE A 16 -4.03 -4.05 -6.41
N ASP A 17 -4.31 -3.72 -7.67
CA ASP A 17 -4.32 -2.32 -8.16
C ASP A 17 -5.41 -1.49 -7.47
N SER A 18 -6.62 -2.06 -7.37
CA SER A 18 -7.75 -1.43 -6.68
C SER A 18 -7.49 -1.28 -5.18
N ALA A 19 -6.88 -2.30 -4.56
CA ALA A 19 -6.56 -2.28 -3.14
C ALA A 19 -5.56 -1.15 -2.83
N LEU A 20 -4.48 -1.05 -3.62
CA LEU A 20 -3.48 0.01 -3.46
C LEU A 20 -4.07 1.40 -3.72
N THR A 21 -4.94 1.54 -4.71
CA THR A 21 -5.64 2.81 -4.98
C THR A 21 -6.48 3.24 -3.79
N LYS A 22 -7.31 2.34 -3.23
CA LYS A 22 -8.14 2.64 -2.05
C LYS A 22 -7.29 2.99 -0.83
N VAL A 23 -6.20 2.26 -0.61
CA VAL A 23 -5.25 2.53 0.48
C VAL A 23 -4.61 3.92 0.34
N ALA A 24 -4.20 4.29 -0.87
CA ALA A 24 -3.62 5.61 -1.12
C ALA A 24 -4.62 6.74 -0.85
N GLN A 25 -5.91 6.53 -1.16
CA GLN A 25 -6.99 7.50 -0.94
C GLN A 25 -7.45 7.61 0.52
N ALA A 26 -7.25 6.58 1.33
CA ALA A 26 -7.67 6.61 2.72
C ALA A 26 -6.86 7.66 3.51
N LEU A 27 -7.46 8.25 4.55
CA LEU A 27 -6.79 9.23 5.42
C LEU A 27 -6.03 10.32 4.63
N PRO A 28 -6.74 11.14 3.82
CA PRO A 28 -6.09 12.18 3.02
C PRO A 28 -5.32 13.16 3.90
N GLY A 29 -4.19 13.67 3.41
CA GLY A 29 -3.27 14.53 4.16
C GLY A 29 -2.34 13.81 5.13
N THR A 30 -2.55 12.51 5.38
CA THR A 30 -1.68 11.71 6.25
C THR A 30 -0.52 11.13 5.45
N PRO A 31 0.76 11.39 5.84
CA PRO A 31 1.91 10.74 5.23
C PRO A 31 1.86 9.22 5.42
N LYS A 32 2.09 8.48 4.35
CA LYS A 32 1.97 7.01 4.34
C LYS A 32 3.22 6.35 3.80
N GLU A 33 3.50 5.18 4.33
CA GLU A 33 4.22 4.16 3.59
C GLU A 33 3.35 2.92 3.46
N ILE A 34 3.42 2.26 2.31
CA ILE A 34 2.73 1.00 2.04
C ILE A 34 3.83 -0.05 1.87
N VAL A 35 3.82 -1.03 2.75
CA VAL A 35 4.76 -2.14 2.76
C VAL A 35 4.04 -3.37 2.22
N LEU A 36 4.29 -3.66 0.95
CA LEU A 36 3.79 -4.84 0.26
C LEU A 36 4.74 -6.00 0.51
N VAL A 37 4.20 -7.14 0.92
CA VAL A 37 4.97 -8.38 1.04
C VAL A 37 4.35 -9.43 0.14
N ASP A 38 4.94 -9.59 -1.04
CA ASP A 38 4.57 -10.65 -1.98
C ASP A 38 5.12 -11.99 -1.49
N ASP A 39 4.22 -12.84 -1.02
CA ASP A 39 4.52 -14.13 -0.40
C ASP A 39 4.64 -15.25 -1.45
N GLY A 40 5.39 -15.02 -2.53
CA GLY A 40 5.62 -16.04 -3.54
C GLY A 40 4.45 -16.26 -4.51
N SER A 41 3.79 -15.18 -4.96
CA SER A 41 2.69 -15.28 -5.94
C SER A 41 3.13 -15.93 -7.26
N THR A 42 2.19 -16.59 -7.93
CA THR A 42 2.42 -17.36 -9.18
C THR A 42 1.35 -17.10 -10.25
N ASP A 43 0.45 -16.14 -10.02
CA ASP A 43 -0.70 -15.84 -10.86
C ASP A 43 -0.54 -14.59 -11.73
N GLY A 44 0.65 -13.97 -11.74
CA GLY A 44 0.91 -12.69 -12.38
C GLY A 44 1.04 -11.52 -11.41
N THR A 45 0.67 -11.67 -10.13
CA THR A 45 0.74 -10.58 -9.13
C THR A 45 2.17 -10.07 -8.96
N ARG A 46 3.14 -10.98 -8.85
CA ARG A 46 4.55 -10.63 -8.71
C ARG A 46 5.07 -9.87 -9.92
N GLU A 47 4.77 -10.38 -11.10
CA GLU A 47 5.17 -9.77 -12.37
C GLU A 47 4.59 -8.37 -12.50
N TRP A 48 3.32 -8.19 -12.12
CA TRP A 48 2.68 -6.88 -12.07
C TRP A 48 3.37 -5.95 -11.07
N LEU A 49 3.68 -6.40 -9.85
CA LEU A 49 4.38 -5.59 -8.84
C LEU A 49 5.76 -5.12 -9.32
N ILE A 50 6.54 -6.00 -9.95
CA ILE A 50 7.85 -5.68 -10.51
C ILE A 50 7.71 -4.70 -11.69
N GLN A 51 6.70 -4.89 -12.55
CA GLN A 51 6.45 -3.97 -13.66
C GLN A 51 6.01 -2.58 -13.18
N THR A 52 5.22 -2.50 -12.12
CA THR A 52 4.68 -1.25 -11.60
C THR A 52 5.69 -0.48 -10.76
N PHE A 53 6.44 -1.16 -9.88
CA PHE A 53 7.31 -0.51 -8.88
C PHE A 53 8.80 -0.79 -9.07
N GLY A 54 9.18 -1.64 -10.03
CA GLY A 54 10.55 -2.12 -10.21
C GLY A 54 10.96 -3.20 -9.21
N GLU A 55 12.17 -3.73 -9.37
CA GLU A 55 12.81 -4.58 -8.35
C GLU A 55 13.35 -3.73 -7.21
N ILE A 56 12.43 -3.18 -6.42
CA ILE A 56 12.76 -2.37 -5.26
C ILE A 56 13.05 -3.28 -4.06
N ASN A 57 14.30 -3.68 -3.89
CA ASN A 57 14.77 -4.53 -2.77
C ASN A 57 14.74 -3.78 -1.42
N GLY A 58 13.56 -3.33 -1.00
CA GLY A 58 13.37 -2.55 0.23
C GLY A 58 13.64 -1.05 0.10
N GLN A 59 13.99 -0.53 -1.08
CA GLN A 59 14.04 0.91 -1.32
C GLN A 59 12.63 1.40 -1.70
N GLY A 60 12.01 2.25 -0.88
CA GLY A 60 10.67 2.76 -1.19
C GLY A 60 10.69 3.71 -2.38
N VAL A 61 9.67 3.63 -3.24
CA VAL A 61 9.41 4.58 -4.33
C VAL A 61 8.29 5.50 -3.94
N ASN A 62 8.40 6.79 -4.29
CA ASN A 62 7.30 7.72 -4.07
C ASN A 62 6.22 7.51 -5.15
N ILE A 63 4.97 7.60 -4.73
CA ILE A 63 3.82 7.50 -5.62
C ILE A 63 2.85 8.66 -5.41
N SER A 64 2.07 8.94 -6.45
CA SER A 64 0.92 9.84 -6.44
C SER A 64 -0.28 9.20 -7.13
N LEU A 65 -1.44 9.86 -7.04
CA LEU A 65 -2.64 9.51 -7.82
C LEU A 65 -2.89 10.57 -8.89
N ASP A 66 -3.18 10.16 -10.12
CA ASP A 66 -3.60 11.08 -11.19
C ASP A 66 -5.08 11.54 -11.01
N SER A 67 -5.55 12.42 -11.91
CA SER A 67 -6.95 12.89 -11.91
C SER A 67 -8.00 11.77 -12.09
N ASN A 68 -7.59 10.61 -12.63
CA ASN A 68 -8.41 9.42 -12.80
C ASN A 68 -8.21 8.40 -11.67
N GLN A 69 -7.60 8.82 -10.56
CA GLN A 69 -7.31 7.99 -9.39
C GLN A 69 -6.38 6.81 -9.67
N ARG A 70 -5.49 6.95 -10.64
CA ARG A 70 -4.52 5.91 -10.98
C ARG A 70 -3.18 6.15 -10.28
N LEU A 71 -2.53 5.07 -9.83
CA LEU A 71 -1.21 5.10 -9.22
C LEU A 71 -0.14 5.54 -10.23
N MET A 72 0.68 6.51 -9.84
CA MET A 72 1.78 7.06 -10.61
C MET A 72 3.06 6.99 -9.77
N VAL A 73 4.17 6.47 -10.31
CA VAL A 73 5.47 6.49 -9.64
C VAL A 73 6.18 7.82 -9.95
N GLU A 74 6.76 8.47 -8.95
CA GLU A 74 7.30 9.84 -9.07
C GLU A 74 8.78 9.91 -9.48
N ASP A 75 9.56 8.83 -9.30
CA ASP A 75 10.99 8.86 -9.62
C ASP A 75 11.24 8.74 -11.13
N GLY A 76 11.83 9.80 -11.67
CA GLY A 76 12.01 10.02 -13.10
C GLY A 76 13.09 9.16 -13.73
N GLU A 77 12.66 8.16 -14.50
CA GLU A 77 13.16 7.85 -15.83
C GLU A 77 12.02 7.16 -16.59
N GLU A 78 11.88 7.48 -17.88
CA GLU A 78 10.80 6.97 -18.72
C GLU A 78 10.78 5.43 -18.73
N THR A 79 9.57 4.86 -18.77
CA THR A 79 9.19 3.42 -18.83
C THR A 79 9.04 2.78 -17.43
N TYR A 80 7.87 2.23 -17.06
CA TYR A 80 7.36 0.91 -17.48
C TYR A 80 5.84 0.89 -17.83
N ASN A 81 5.54 0.76 -19.14
CA ASN A 81 4.28 0.45 -19.88
C ASN A 81 2.87 1.04 -19.54
N ARG A 82 2.46 1.97 -20.41
CA ARG A 82 1.27 2.03 -21.30
C ARG A 82 -0.20 2.08 -20.81
N HIS A 83 -0.55 1.78 -19.56
CA HIS A 83 -1.93 2.05 -19.06
C HIS A 83 -2.09 3.39 -18.35
N TYR A 84 -0.99 3.98 -17.91
CA TYR A 84 -0.95 5.24 -17.19
C TYR A 84 -0.43 6.31 -18.13
N SER A 85 -1.36 6.96 -18.86
CA SER A 85 -1.02 8.04 -19.77
C SER A 85 -0.98 9.37 -19.03
N LYS A 86 -0.08 10.23 -19.49
CA LYS A 86 0.15 11.58 -19.00
C LYS A 86 -1.01 12.48 -19.44
N THR A 87 -2.06 12.65 -18.65
CA THR A 87 -2.93 13.83 -18.78
C THR A 87 -3.68 14.16 -17.48
N ASP A 88 -3.62 15.43 -17.12
CA ASP A 88 -4.34 16.15 -16.07
C ASP A 88 -3.96 15.85 -14.60
N VAL A 89 -3.14 16.76 -14.06
CA VAL A 89 -2.84 16.91 -12.63
C VAL A 89 -4.01 17.65 -11.99
N ALA A 90 -4.81 16.96 -11.18
CA ALA A 90 -5.68 17.59 -10.18
C ALA A 90 -6.23 16.57 -9.17
N VAL A 91 -5.50 16.26 -8.10
CA VAL A 91 -6.07 16.11 -6.75
C VAL A 91 -5.03 16.66 -5.76
N SER A 92 -5.42 17.70 -5.03
CA SER A 92 -4.57 18.47 -4.11
C SER A 92 -4.39 17.77 -2.77
N ASP A 93 -3.84 16.55 -2.76
CA ASP A 93 -3.36 15.93 -1.52
C ASP A 93 -1.81 15.85 -1.54
N PRO A 94 -1.11 16.77 -0.85
CA PRO A 94 0.35 16.87 -0.88
C PRO A 94 1.05 15.85 0.03
N ALA A 95 0.31 14.94 0.68
CA ALA A 95 0.91 13.98 1.60
C ALA A 95 1.73 12.94 0.82
N LYS A 96 3.03 12.85 1.13
CA LYS A 96 3.94 11.87 0.51
C LYS A 96 3.48 10.45 0.84
N ILE A 97 3.30 9.65 -0.20
CA ILE A 97 3.05 8.22 -0.11
C ILE A 97 4.26 7.50 -0.72
N ALA A 98 4.85 6.59 0.05
CA ALA A 98 5.91 5.72 -0.43
C ALA A 98 5.42 4.27 -0.51
N ILE A 99 5.79 3.53 -1.55
CA ILE A 99 5.57 2.08 -1.66
C ILE A 99 6.89 1.35 -1.57
N GLN A 100 6.94 0.32 -0.75
CA GLN A 100 8.02 -0.65 -0.69
C GLN A 100 7.45 -2.04 -0.99
N VAL A 101 8.12 -2.82 -1.83
CA VAL A 101 7.74 -4.21 -2.11
C VAL A 101 8.85 -5.14 -1.62
N ILE A 102 8.47 -6.20 -0.89
CA ILE A 102 9.38 -7.23 -0.40
C ILE A 102 8.92 -8.58 -0.96
N PHE A 103 9.81 -9.28 -1.67
CA PHE A 103 9.51 -10.56 -2.29
C PHE A 103 10.04 -11.73 -1.47
N HIS A 104 9.15 -12.61 -1.04
CA HIS A 104 9.56 -13.92 -0.50
C HIS A 104 9.87 -14.90 -1.63
N LYS A 105 10.90 -15.74 -1.49
CA LYS A 105 11.26 -16.73 -2.53
C LYS A 105 10.14 -17.74 -2.83
N ARG A 106 9.32 -18.05 -1.84
CA ARG A 106 8.17 -18.96 -1.90
C ARG A 106 7.15 -18.53 -0.86
N ASN A 107 5.94 -19.07 -0.95
CA ASN A 107 4.91 -18.88 0.07
C ASN A 107 5.37 -19.41 1.43
N GLN A 108 5.30 -18.54 2.44
CA GLN A 108 5.64 -18.80 3.85
C GLN A 108 4.42 -18.62 4.78
N GLY A 109 3.26 -18.26 4.23
CA GLY A 109 2.01 -17.99 4.91
C GLY A 109 1.87 -16.53 5.35
N LYS A 110 0.61 -16.08 5.45
CA LYS A 110 0.24 -14.70 5.85
C LYS A 110 0.98 -14.20 7.09
N GLY A 111 1.09 -15.02 8.13
CA GLY A 111 1.80 -14.63 9.35
C GLY A 111 3.29 -14.36 9.15
N ALA A 112 3.96 -15.06 8.21
CA ALA A 112 5.35 -14.77 7.85
C ALA A 112 5.45 -13.47 7.06
N ALA A 113 4.54 -13.23 6.10
CA ALA A 113 4.46 -11.99 5.35
C ALA A 113 4.25 -10.77 6.26
N LEU A 114 3.32 -10.85 7.21
CA LEU A 114 3.07 -9.80 8.20
C LEU A 114 4.31 -9.51 9.06
N ARG A 115 5.01 -10.55 9.55
CA ARG A 115 6.26 -10.36 10.32
C ARG A 115 7.35 -9.68 9.50
N THR A 116 7.44 -9.99 8.21
CA THR A 116 8.36 -9.29 7.29
C THR A 116 7.96 -7.83 7.15
N GLY A 117 6.67 -7.56 6.92
CA GLY A 117 6.15 -6.20 6.79
C GLY A 117 6.36 -5.35 8.03
N PHE A 118 6.10 -5.90 9.23
CA PHE A 118 6.33 -5.18 10.49
C PHE A 118 7.78 -4.81 10.73
N LYS A 119 8.73 -5.63 10.27
CA LYS A 119 10.17 -5.32 10.38
C LYS A 119 10.60 -4.18 9.46
N ALA A 120 9.89 -3.99 8.35
CA ALA A 120 10.21 -2.97 7.37
C ALA A 120 9.42 -1.66 7.61
N ALA A 121 8.30 -1.73 8.31
CA ALA A 121 7.52 -0.57 8.72
C ALA A 121 8.32 0.36 9.66
N THR A 122 8.23 1.65 9.39
CA THR A 122 8.89 2.78 10.08
C THR A 122 7.91 3.85 10.57
N GLY A 123 6.62 3.72 10.27
CA GLY A 123 5.57 4.62 10.73
C GLY A 123 5.29 4.48 12.22
N GLU A 124 4.68 5.53 12.78
CA GLU A 124 4.30 5.59 14.19
C GLU A 124 3.07 4.71 14.48
N VAL A 125 2.20 4.54 13.47
CA VAL A 125 1.01 3.70 13.54
C VAL A 125 1.07 2.68 12.40
N ILE A 126 0.73 1.43 12.70
CA ILE A 126 0.64 0.36 11.71
C ILE A 126 -0.82 -0.05 11.54
N VAL A 127 -1.27 -0.17 10.30
CA VAL A 127 -2.51 -0.87 9.94
C VAL A 127 -2.16 -2.10 9.10
N ILE A 128 -2.86 -3.20 9.37
CA ILE A 128 -2.81 -4.41 8.56
C ILE A 128 -3.98 -4.36 7.59
N GLN A 129 -3.71 -4.51 6.30
CA GLN A 129 -4.73 -4.49 5.25
C GLN A 129 -4.50 -5.65 4.30
N ASP A 130 -5.56 -6.40 3.99
CA ASP A 130 -5.49 -7.45 2.97
C ASP A 130 -5.67 -6.84 1.57
N ALA A 131 -5.11 -7.50 0.56
CA ALA A 131 -5.19 -7.08 -0.83
C ALA A 131 -6.49 -7.52 -1.54
N ASP A 132 -7.38 -8.26 -0.87
CA ASP A 132 -8.58 -8.89 -1.44
C ASP A 132 -9.83 -7.98 -1.49
N LEU A 133 -9.72 -6.73 -1.01
CA LEU A 133 -10.80 -5.74 -0.91
C LEU A 133 -11.91 -6.08 0.10
N GLU A 134 -11.74 -7.06 1.00
CA GLU A 134 -12.78 -7.44 1.96
C GLU A 134 -13.11 -6.31 2.95
N TYR A 135 -12.08 -5.57 3.37
CA TYR A 135 -12.22 -4.39 4.23
C TYR A 135 -11.93 -3.10 3.44
N ASP A 136 -12.75 -2.07 3.65
CA ASP A 136 -12.57 -0.77 3.00
C ASP A 136 -11.60 0.11 3.80
N PRO A 137 -10.44 0.53 3.23
CA PRO A 137 -9.53 1.49 3.86
C PRO A 137 -10.19 2.81 4.30
N GLN A 138 -11.34 3.18 3.72
CA GLN A 138 -12.08 4.37 4.14
C GLN A 138 -12.64 4.26 5.56
N ASP A 139 -12.79 3.06 6.12
CA ASP A 139 -13.22 2.85 7.50
C ASP A 139 -12.14 3.21 8.54
N TRP A 140 -10.88 3.41 8.11
CA TRP A 140 -9.77 3.74 9.01
C TRP A 140 -9.95 5.07 9.74
N GLY A 141 -10.71 6.02 9.19
CA GLY A 141 -10.85 7.37 9.77
C GLY A 141 -11.27 7.38 11.24
N ARG A 142 -12.22 6.51 11.61
CA ARG A 142 -12.69 6.41 13.01
C ARG A 142 -11.64 5.79 13.93
N MET A 143 -10.90 4.81 13.43
CA MET A 143 -9.86 4.11 14.19
C MET A 143 -8.63 4.99 14.37
N TRP A 144 -8.20 5.67 13.31
CA TRP A 144 -7.10 6.63 13.30
C TRP A 144 -7.30 7.70 14.38
N ARG A 145 -8.50 8.27 14.47
CA ARG A 145 -8.82 9.30 15.46
C ARG A 145 -8.59 8.84 16.91
N LEU A 146 -8.93 7.59 17.23
CA LEU A 146 -8.72 7.04 18.58
C LEU A 146 -7.23 6.94 18.93
N ILE A 147 -6.38 6.59 17.97
CA ILE A 147 -4.93 6.55 18.15
C ILE A 147 -4.37 7.98 18.22
N GLU A 148 -4.74 8.84 17.28
CA GLU A 148 -4.21 10.20 17.14
C GLU A 148 -4.52 11.09 18.35
N GLU A 149 -5.72 10.97 18.91
CA GLU A 149 -6.11 11.70 20.12
C GLU A 149 -5.62 11.02 21.42
N GLY A 150 -4.91 9.89 21.33
CA GLY A 150 -4.32 9.20 22.48
C GLY A 150 -5.33 8.43 23.34
N TRP A 151 -6.50 8.08 22.81
CA TRP A 151 -7.49 7.28 23.52
C TRP A 151 -7.15 5.78 23.57
N ALA A 152 -6.34 5.29 22.63
CA ALA A 152 -5.97 3.89 22.54
C ALA A 152 -4.57 3.71 21.93
N ASP A 153 -3.89 2.64 22.34
CA ASP A 153 -2.67 2.16 21.70
C ASP A 153 -2.97 1.16 20.56
N VAL A 154 -4.14 0.49 20.62
CA VAL A 154 -4.59 -0.53 19.66
C VAL A 154 -6.09 -0.38 19.44
N VAL A 155 -6.51 -0.42 18.17
CA VAL A 155 -7.92 -0.38 17.77
C VAL A 155 -8.21 -1.57 16.87
N TYR A 156 -9.32 -2.27 17.12
CA TYR A 156 -9.77 -3.40 16.31
C TYR A 156 -11.02 -3.02 15.52
N GLY A 157 -11.04 -3.35 14.22
CA GLY A 157 -12.27 -3.39 13.45
C GLY A 157 -13.08 -4.64 13.80
N SER A 158 -14.35 -4.46 14.16
CA SER A 158 -15.30 -5.56 14.44
C SER A 158 -16.37 -5.61 13.35
N ARG A 159 -16.76 -6.82 12.95
CA ARG A 159 -17.95 -7.06 12.09
C ARG A 159 -19.25 -7.16 12.91
N PHE A 160 -19.14 -7.17 14.24
CA PHE A 160 -20.23 -7.32 15.22
C PHE A 160 -20.41 -6.06 16.05
#